data_AF-A0A9K3M3C7-F1
#
_entry.id   AF-A0A9K3M3C7-F1
#
_cell.length_a   1.000
_cell.length_b   1.000
_cell.length_c   1.000
_cell.angle_alpha   90.00
_cell.angle_beta   90.00
_cell.angle_gamma   90.00
#
_symmetry.space_group_name_H-M   'P 1'
#
loop_
_entity.id
_entity.type
_entity.pdbx_description
1 polymer ?
#
loop_
_entity_poly.entity_id
_entity_poly.type
_entity_poly.pdbx_seq_one_letter_code
_entity_poly.pdbx_strand_id
1 'polypeptide(L)'
;MITTTASPSPPYTSFEVHVSKDDFKFHAAHFVAFEGYRERLHGHNYKVGVRLLGSRQVSGDGYVVDFGDIKKVTRQVCKQLNEHFLCPTLSNVLDITTTKTTTTNNENDNDSGSSVTIVCQDGSKFVFPLQDCAMLPIVHATAEELAVYLWSRILEGLNASYLTERGIHTMEVIVAEAVGQEAVFRLEIPNDGDNFYDTTVVERRPPLDVSQFVRTAQPCPSVPGNDTTNESSLPGNIANKSNQQQRQEEQEQDPSSSGSTSAAAANQKSSCCCDSCYDSFSVQLHRIAAALQERSVKELAKITADDLQRMGQMKK
;
A
#
# COMPACT_ATOMS: atom_id res chain seq x y z
N MET A 1 -17.07 -45.02 -1.18
CA MET A 1 -17.39 -43.87 -2.05
C MET A 1 -16.61 -42.69 -1.51
N ILE A 2 -15.61 -42.22 -2.25
CA ILE A 2 -14.77 -41.09 -1.85
C ILE A 2 -15.45 -39.84 -2.39
N THR A 3 -16.12 -39.09 -1.51
CA THR A 3 -16.74 -37.82 -1.85
C THR A 3 -15.62 -36.81 -2.06
N THR A 4 -15.30 -36.52 -3.31
CA THR A 4 -14.34 -35.48 -3.68
C THR A 4 -15.05 -34.14 -3.49
N THR A 5 -14.73 -33.45 -2.40
CA THR A 5 -15.15 -32.06 -2.20
C THR A 5 -14.42 -31.21 -3.23
N ALA A 6 -15.15 -30.75 -4.25
CA ALA A 6 -14.65 -29.77 -5.20
C ALA A 6 -14.21 -28.51 -4.43
N SER A 7 -12.94 -28.13 -4.57
CA SER A 7 -12.44 -26.83 -4.15
C SER A 7 -13.26 -25.74 -4.87
N PRO A 8 -13.79 -24.72 -4.17
CA PRO A 8 -14.49 -23.63 -4.83
C PRO A 8 -13.52 -22.97 -5.81
N SER A 9 -13.90 -22.90 -7.10
CA SER A 9 -13.15 -22.13 -8.09
C SER A 9 -13.02 -20.69 -7.59
N PRO A 10 -11.84 -20.04 -7.73
CA PRO A 10 -11.69 -18.66 -7.30
C PRO A 10 -12.78 -17.80 -7.95
N PRO A 11 -13.34 -16.81 -7.22
CA PRO A 11 -14.33 -15.92 -7.81
C PRO A 11 -13.70 -15.27 -9.03
N TYR A 12 -14.27 -15.54 -10.21
CA TYR A 12 -13.84 -14.89 -11.43
C TYR A 12 -14.24 -13.41 -11.35
N THR A 13 -13.28 -12.51 -11.12
CA THR A 13 -13.48 -11.08 -11.23
C THR A 13 -13.75 -10.73 -12.70
N SER A 14 -14.86 -10.05 -13.01
CA SER A 14 -15.09 -9.52 -14.36
C SER A 14 -15.35 -8.02 -14.39
N PHE A 15 -15.65 -7.41 -13.24
CA PHE A 15 -15.74 -5.96 -13.12
C PHE A 15 -14.84 -5.46 -12.01
N GLU A 16 -14.15 -4.36 -12.30
CA GLU A 16 -13.48 -3.55 -11.30
C GLU A 16 -14.02 -2.12 -11.37
N VAL A 17 -14.07 -1.46 -10.22
CA VAL A 17 -14.21 -0.02 -10.16
C VAL A 17 -12.96 0.56 -9.52
N HIS A 18 -12.43 1.62 -10.11
CA HIS A 18 -11.29 2.34 -9.56
C HIS A 18 -11.63 3.83 -9.53
N VAL A 19 -11.58 4.41 -8.32
CA VAL A 19 -11.85 5.83 -8.11
C VAL A 19 -10.60 6.47 -7.52
N SER A 20 -10.03 7.39 -8.29
CA SER A 20 -8.96 8.28 -7.87
C SER A 20 -9.32 9.69 -8.31
N LYS A 21 -9.31 10.64 -7.37
CA LYS A 21 -9.70 12.04 -7.61
C LYS A 21 -8.69 12.96 -6.94
N ASP A 22 -8.54 14.18 -7.47
CA ASP A 22 -7.57 15.13 -6.92
C ASP A 22 -7.88 15.58 -5.49
N ASP A 23 -9.14 15.47 -5.06
CA ASP A 23 -9.58 15.77 -3.70
C ASP A 23 -9.53 14.54 -2.75
N PHE A 24 -9.01 13.40 -3.21
CA PHE A 24 -8.65 12.27 -2.35
C PHE A 24 -7.22 12.46 -1.87
N LYS A 25 -7.00 13.49 -1.06
CA LYS A 25 -5.67 13.87 -0.60
C LYS A 25 -5.68 14.37 0.84
N PHE A 26 -4.55 14.23 1.48
CA PHE A 26 -4.27 14.85 2.77
C PHE A 26 -2.82 15.36 2.80
N HIS A 27 -2.64 16.55 3.34
CA HIS A 27 -1.36 17.19 3.53
C HIS A 27 -0.89 16.91 4.94
N ALA A 28 0.19 16.16 5.14
CA ALA A 28 0.60 15.77 6.48
C ALA A 28 2.11 15.79 6.66
N ALA A 29 2.53 16.12 7.87
CA ALA A 29 3.91 16.03 8.30
C ALA A 29 4.18 14.64 8.88
N HIS A 30 5.39 14.12 8.69
CA HIS A 30 5.83 12.86 9.29
C HIS A 30 7.36 12.77 9.30
N PHE A 31 7.85 11.71 9.93
CA PHE A 31 9.16 11.13 9.66
C PHE A 31 9.09 9.64 9.96
N VAL A 32 9.88 8.87 9.22
CA VAL A 32 10.10 7.44 9.41
C VAL A 32 11.30 7.23 10.32
N ALA A 33 11.12 6.35 11.29
CA ALA A 33 12.18 5.86 12.17
C ALA A 33 12.03 4.35 12.34
N PHE A 34 13.15 3.63 12.25
CA PHE A 34 13.28 2.21 12.55
C PHE A 34 14.65 1.96 13.20
N GLU A 35 14.95 0.73 13.59
CA GLU A 35 16.17 0.44 14.36
C GLU A 35 17.44 0.97 13.65
N GLY A 36 18.14 1.88 14.33
CA GLY A 36 19.38 2.49 13.81
C GLY A 36 19.19 3.54 12.71
N TYR A 37 17.96 3.94 12.38
CA TYR A 37 17.67 4.93 11.35
C TYR A 37 16.53 5.88 11.73
N ARG A 38 16.69 7.15 11.39
CA ARG A 38 15.66 8.17 11.53
C ARG A 38 15.86 9.25 10.48
N GLU A 39 14.85 9.47 9.65
CA GLU A 39 14.87 10.57 8.68
C GLU A 39 14.41 11.89 9.30
N ARG A 40 14.73 13.03 8.68
CA ARG A 40 14.33 14.36 9.18
C ARG A 40 12.81 14.58 9.02
N LEU A 41 12.22 15.35 9.93
CA LEU A 41 10.83 15.81 9.83
C LEU A 41 10.62 16.54 8.49
N HIS A 42 9.60 16.13 7.77
CA HIS A 42 9.13 16.75 6.53
C HIS A 42 7.64 16.45 6.34
N GLY A 43 7.12 16.56 5.12
CA GLY A 43 5.72 16.23 4.84
C GLY A 43 5.44 16.01 3.36
N HIS A 44 4.26 15.46 3.09
CA HIS A 44 3.80 15.11 1.74
C HIS A 44 2.37 15.57 1.48
N ASN A 45 2.08 15.65 0.18
CA ASN A 45 0.72 15.77 -0.35
C ASN A 45 0.25 14.36 -0.72
N TYR A 46 -0.14 13.58 0.28
CA TYR A 46 -0.56 12.20 0.06
C TYR A 46 -1.80 12.15 -0.83
N LYS A 47 -1.84 11.21 -1.77
CA LYS A 47 -3.01 10.91 -2.61
C LYS A 47 -3.51 9.50 -2.34
N VAL A 48 -4.82 9.34 -2.32
CA VAL A 48 -5.50 8.07 -2.05
C VAL A 48 -6.31 7.64 -3.27
N GLY A 49 -6.20 6.37 -3.65
CA GLY A 49 -7.06 5.70 -4.63
C GLY A 49 -7.75 4.50 -4.00
N VAL A 50 -8.96 4.19 -4.46
CA VAL A 50 -9.70 3.01 -4.02
C VAL A 50 -10.11 2.19 -5.24
N ARG A 51 -9.76 0.91 -5.22
CA ARG A 51 -10.20 -0.07 -6.22
C ARG A 51 -11.04 -1.16 -5.54
N LEU A 52 -12.17 -1.49 -6.13
CA LEU A 52 -13.04 -2.58 -5.67
C LEU A 52 -13.22 -3.57 -6.80
N LEU A 53 -13.00 -4.85 -6.49
CA LEU A 53 -13.08 -5.95 -7.44
C LEU A 53 -14.35 -6.73 -7.15
N GLY A 54 -15.20 -6.83 -8.18
CA GLY A 54 -16.52 -7.40 -8.11
C GLY A 54 -16.71 -8.64 -8.97
N SER A 55 -17.80 -9.34 -8.67
CA SER A 55 -18.29 -10.48 -9.42
C SER A 55 -18.66 -10.12 -10.88
N ARG A 56 -19.14 -11.11 -11.64
CA ARG A 56 -19.43 -10.95 -13.07
C ARG A 56 -20.71 -10.17 -13.38
N GLN A 57 -21.40 -9.67 -12.36
CA GLN A 57 -22.73 -9.09 -12.49
C GLN A 57 -22.74 -7.63 -12.05
N VAL A 58 -23.35 -6.80 -12.88
CA VAL A 58 -23.80 -5.47 -12.50
C VAL A 58 -25.16 -5.65 -11.82
N SER A 59 -25.40 -4.96 -10.71
CA SER A 59 -26.66 -5.07 -9.97
C SER A 59 -27.83 -4.47 -10.76
N GLY A 60 -29.07 -4.70 -10.30
CA GLY A 60 -30.28 -4.27 -11.00
C GLY A 60 -30.43 -2.77 -11.24
N ASP A 61 -29.65 -1.95 -10.52
CA ASP A 61 -29.56 -0.49 -10.69
C ASP A 61 -28.53 -0.05 -11.74
N GLY A 62 -27.81 -0.99 -12.37
CA GLY A 62 -26.81 -0.68 -13.39
C GLY A 62 -25.42 -0.34 -12.84
N TYR A 63 -25.19 -0.45 -11.53
CA TYR A 63 -23.87 -0.25 -10.93
C TYR A 63 -23.24 -1.55 -10.43
N VAL A 64 -21.91 -1.60 -10.39
CA VAL A 64 -21.20 -2.55 -9.53
C VAL A 64 -21.30 -2.03 -8.10
N VAL A 65 -20.92 -0.76 -7.91
CA VAL A 65 -21.12 0.04 -6.69
C VAL A 65 -21.17 1.51 -7.10
N ASP A 66 -21.89 2.34 -6.36
CA ASP A 66 -21.95 3.78 -6.65
C ASP A 66 -20.62 4.47 -6.33
N PHE A 67 -20.06 5.19 -7.30
CA PHE A 67 -18.87 6.01 -7.08
C PHE A 67 -19.09 7.10 -6.02
N GLY A 68 -20.33 7.54 -5.81
CA GLY A 68 -20.72 8.50 -4.77
C GLY A 68 -20.35 8.02 -3.38
N ASP A 69 -20.57 6.74 -3.07
CA ASP A 69 -20.25 6.14 -1.77
C ASP A 69 -18.73 6.12 -1.54
N ILE A 70 -17.97 5.62 -2.52
CA ILE A 70 -16.50 5.58 -2.48
C ILE A 70 -15.95 7.00 -2.29
N LYS A 71 -16.47 7.96 -3.06
CA LYS A 71 -16.06 9.36 -2.98
C LYS A 71 -16.33 9.98 -1.62
N LYS A 72 -17.51 9.75 -1.05
CA LYS A 72 -17.91 10.31 0.25
C LYS A 72 -16.99 9.79 1.36
N VAL A 73 -16.82 8.47 1.43
CA VAL A 73 -16.03 7.81 2.47
C VAL A 73 -14.55 8.18 2.36
N THR A 74 -13.97 8.07 1.15
CA THR A 74 -12.54 8.35 0.94
C THR A 74 -12.19 9.78 1.33
N ARG A 75 -13.03 10.76 0.95
CA ARG A 75 -12.83 12.16 1.35
C ARG A 75 -12.92 12.37 2.86
N GLN A 76 -13.89 11.72 3.51
CA GLN A 76 -14.05 11.82 4.95
C GLN A 76 -12.83 11.28 5.70
N VAL A 77 -12.28 10.15 5.26
CA VAL A 77 -11.08 9.56 5.87
C VAL A 77 -9.85 10.44 5.60
N CYS A 78 -9.64 10.92 4.37
CA CYS A 78 -8.53 11.83 4.06
C CYS A 78 -8.60 13.11 4.92
N LYS A 79 -9.79 13.68 5.10
CA LYS A 79 -9.99 14.89 5.91
C LYS A 79 -9.57 14.70 7.37
N GLN A 80 -9.66 13.49 7.93
CA GLN A 80 -9.22 13.20 9.31
C GLN A 80 -7.70 13.23 9.46
N LEU A 81 -6.94 13.05 8.39
CA LEU A 81 -5.47 13.07 8.41
C LEU A 81 -4.89 14.40 7.92
N ASN A 82 -5.69 15.20 7.21
CA ASN A 82 -5.23 16.45 6.61
C ASN A 82 -4.80 17.46 7.67
N GLU A 83 -3.67 18.13 7.44
CA GLU A 83 -3.08 19.16 8.30
C GLU A 83 -2.64 18.66 9.69
N HIS A 84 -2.24 17.37 9.78
CA HIS A 84 -1.71 16.80 11.02
C HIS A 84 -0.28 16.27 10.85
N PHE A 85 0.41 16.09 11.96
CA PHE A 85 1.56 15.21 12.08
C PHE A 85 1.08 13.76 12.24
N LEU A 86 1.57 12.84 11.40
CA LEU A 86 1.23 11.41 11.47
C LEU A 86 2.08 10.76 12.57
N CYS A 87 1.47 10.47 13.72
CA CYS A 87 2.15 9.90 14.88
C CYS A 87 1.96 8.38 14.95
N PRO A 88 3.01 7.55 14.71
CA PRO A 88 2.91 6.10 14.72
C PRO A 88 2.97 5.55 16.16
N THR A 89 1.81 5.37 16.78
CA THR A 89 1.69 5.04 18.22
C THR A 89 2.21 3.65 18.60
N LEU A 90 2.48 2.78 17.61
CA LEU A 90 2.98 1.43 17.82
C LEU A 90 4.47 1.29 17.50
N SER A 91 5.17 2.40 17.22
CA SER A 91 6.59 2.38 16.95
C SER A 91 7.37 1.74 18.10
N ASN A 92 8.31 0.86 17.77
CA ASN A 92 9.21 0.22 18.72
C ASN A 92 10.51 1.01 18.97
N VAL A 93 10.71 2.11 18.24
CA VAL A 93 11.93 2.92 18.31
C VAL A 93 11.68 4.38 18.71
N LEU A 94 10.42 4.75 18.94
CA LEU A 94 10.01 6.06 19.41
C LEU A 94 9.39 5.93 20.80
N ASP A 95 9.89 6.71 21.76
CA ASP A 95 9.21 6.91 23.04
C ASP A 95 8.20 8.05 22.88
N ILE A 96 6.91 7.71 22.84
CA ILE A 96 5.81 8.62 22.59
C ILE A 96 4.98 8.77 23.87
N THR A 97 4.93 9.98 24.40
CA THR A 97 4.19 10.30 25.63
C THR A 97 3.23 11.45 25.40
N THR A 98 2.01 11.33 25.92
CA THR A 98 1.02 12.43 25.92
C THR A 98 0.99 13.08 27.29
N THR A 99 1.20 14.39 27.35
CA THR A 99 1.12 15.17 28.59
C THR A 99 -0.12 16.04 28.55
N LYS A 100 -0.98 15.93 29.56
CA LYS A 100 -2.11 16.85 29.75
C LYS A 100 -1.67 18.00 30.64
N THR A 101 -1.84 19.22 30.17
CA THR A 101 -1.61 20.41 31.00
C THR A 101 -2.89 20.73 31.74
N THR A 102 -3.02 20.23 32.97
CA THR A 102 -4.15 20.55 33.84
C THR A 102 -3.93 21.93 34.44
N THR A 103 -4.35 22.97 33.73
CA THR A 103 -4.36 24.33 34.29
C THR A 103 -5.57 24.45 35.22
N THR A 104 -5.33 24.28 36.53
CA THR A 104 -6.15 24.80 37.65
C THR A 104 -7.68 24.74 37.54
N ASN A 105 -8.32 23.79 38.25
CA ASN A 105 -9.63 23.84 38.95
C ASN A 105 -10.84 24.57 38.33
N ASN A 106 -10.86 24.90 37.04
CA ASN A 106 -12.02 25.48 36.37
C ASN A 106 -12.54 24.50 35.34
N GLU A 107 -13.76 24.00 35.56
CA GLU A 107 -14.45 22.98 34.75
C GLU A 107 -14.77 23.40 33.30
N ASN A 108 -14.27 24.55 32.84
CA ASN A 108 -14.56 25.14 31.54
C ASN A 108 -13.31 25.37 30.66
N ASP A 109 -12.13 24.89 31.07
CA ASP A 109 -10.92 25.05 30.25
C ASP A 109 -10.87 23.95 29.18
N ASN A 110 -11.19 24.32 27.94
CA ASN A 110 -11.00 23.45 26.78
C ASN A 110 -9.52 23.03 26.76
N ASP A 111 -9.26 21.73 26.53
CA ASP A 111 -8.01 20.93 26.58
C ASP A 111 -6.76 21.49 25.82
N SER A 112 -6.58 22.80 25.83
CA SER A 112 -5.74 23.62 24.94
C SER A 112 -4.26 23.59 25.30
N GLY A 113 -3.86 22.70 26.21
CA GLY A 113 -2.48 22.56 26.67
C GLY A 113 -1.92 21.15 26.54
N SER A 114 -2.68 20.19 26.01
CA SER A 114 -2.19 18.82 25.85
C SER A 114 -1.16 18.73 24.72
N SER A 115 -0.09 17.97 24.94
CA SER A 115 1.02 17.81 23.98
C SER A 115 1.45 16.36 23.82
N VAL A 116 2.01 16.04 22.66
CA VAL A 116 2.68 14.77 22.35
C VAL A 116 4.18 15.04 22.32
N THR A 117 4.93 14.33 23.15
CA THR A 117 6.39 14.33 23.15
C THR A 117 6.90 13.03 22.53
N ILE A 118 7.83 13.15 21.58
CA ILE A 118 8.46 12.03 20.89
C ILE A 118 9.97 12.11 21.13
N VAL A 119 10.56 11.06 21.69
CA VAL A 119 12.01 10.92 21.85
C VAL A 119 12.50 9.78 20.96
N CYS A 120 13.50 10.05 20.13
CA CYS A 120 14.10 9.08 19.19
C CYS A 120 15.33 8.40 19.80
N GLN A 121 15.76 7.27 19.21
CA GLN A 121 16.95 6.53 19.65
C GLN A 121 18.25 7.36 19.66
N ASP A 122 18.35 8.36 18.77
CA ASP A 122 19.49 9.28 18.70
C ASP A 122 19.44 10.42 19.75
N GLY A 123 18.44 10.41 20.63
CA GLY A 123 18.22 11.43 21.65
C GLY A 123 17.53 12.69 21.15
N SER A 124 17.20 12.80 19.86
CA SER A 124 16.40 13.90 19.34
C SER A 124 14.99 13.89 19.94
N LYS A 125 14.42 15.09 20.11
CA LYS A 125 13.14 15.30 20.78
C LYS A 125 12.24 16.23 19.98
N PHE A 126 10.99 15.81 19.80
CA PHE A 126 9.92 16.60 19.20
C PHE A 126 8.80 16.78 20.21
N VAL A 127 8.15 17.94 20.18
CA VAL A 127 6.97 18.25 20.99
C VAL A 127 5.95 18.95 20.11
N PHE A 128 4.76 18.38 20.00
CA PHE A 128 3.66 18.88 19.19
C PHE A 128 2.42 19.08 20.08
N PRO A 129 1.54 20.07 19.80
CA PRO A 129 0.20 20.10 20.37
C PRO A 129 -0.53 18.78 20.03
N LEU A 130 -1.25 18.21 20.99
CA LEU A 130 -1.96 16.93 20.77
C LEU A 130 -2.97 17.03 19.61
N GLN A 131 -3.65 18.17 19.51
CA GLN A 131 -4.63 18.45 18.46
C GLN A 131 -4.02 18.53 17.04
N ASP A 132 -2.70 18.73 16.92
CA ASP A 132 -2.00 18.78 15.64
C ASP A 132 -1.47 17.38 15.23
N CYS A 133 -1.72 16.34 16.04
CA CYS A 133 -1.26 14.98 15.80
C CYS A 133 -2.42 14.04 15.43
N ALA A 134 -2.28 13.33 14.32
CA ALA A 134 -3.07 12.14 14.03
C ALA A 134 -2.39 10.94 14.72
N MET A 135 -2.98 10.47 15.82
CA MET A 135 -2.46 9.34 16.59
C MET A 135 -2.88 8.02 15.92
N LEU A 136 -1.98 7.43 15.13
CA LEU A 136 -2.29 6.28 14.27
C LEU A 136 -1.81 4.96 14.89
N PRO A 137 -2.60 3.88 14.82
CA PRO A 137 -2.21 2.56 15.29
C PRO A 137 -1.30 1.84 14.27
N ILE A 138 -0.19 2.48 13.92
CA ILE A 138 0.83 1.99 12.97
C ILE A 138 2.21 2.03 13.64
N VAL A 139 3.12 1.19 13.17
CA VAL A 139 4.51 1.10 13.65
C VAL A 139 5.38 2.16 12.97
N HIS A 140 5.20 2.33 11.66
CA HIS A 140 5.94 3.31 10.87
C HIS A 140 4.96 4.18 10.06
N ALA A 141 5.23 5.49 9.97
CA ALA A 141 4.45 6.41 9.15
C ALA A 141 4.89 6.34 7.67
N THR A 142 4.83 5.15 7.07
CA THR A 142 5.17 4.91 5.64
C THR A 142 3.91 4.79 4.79
N ALA A 143 4.04 4.92 3.47
CA ALA A 143 2.92 4.76 2.54
C ALA A 143 2.23 3.37 2.66
N GLU A 144 2.99 2.31 2.94
CA GLU A 144 2.48 0.94 3.08
C GLU A 144 1.58 0.77 4.30
N GLU A 145 2.03 1.20 5.48
CA GLU A 145 1.21 1.09 6.71
C GLU A 145 0.02 2.06 6.69
N LEU A 146 0.19 3.23 6.06
CA LEU A 146 -0.92 4.13 5.79
C LEU A 146 -1.95 3.49 4.87
N ALA A 147 -1.54 2.69 3.87
CA ALA A 147 -2.48 1.97 3.00
C ALA A 147 -3.30 0.93 3.79
N VAL A 148 -2.68 0.22 4.73
CA VAL A 148 -3.39 -0.71 5.65
C VAL A 148 -4.39 0.05 6.53
N TYR A 149 -3.95 1.13 7.17
CA TYR A 149 -4.81 1.95 8.02
C TYR A 149 -6.01 2.51 7.23
N LEU A 150 -5.74 3.12 6.08
CA LEU A 150 -6.77 3.70 5.23
C LEU A 150 -7.73 2.64 4.70
N TRP A 151 -7.25 1.43 4.37
CA TRP A 151 -8.10 0.31 4.01
C TRP A 151 -9.12 -0.03 5.09
N SER A 152 -8.69 -0.13 6.36
CA SER A 152 -9.63 -0.39 7.46
C SER A 152 -10.69 0.71 7.58
N ARG A 153 -10.24 1.99 7.60
CA ARG A 153 -11.13 3.14 7.77
C ARG A 153 -12.10 3.31 6.60
N ILE A 154 -11.67 3.00 5.37
CA ILE A 154 -12.51 3.07 4.18
C ILE A 154 -13.52 1.91 4.19
N LEU A 155 -13.12 0.70 4.58
CA LEU A 155 -14.06 -0.43 4.69
C LEU A 155 -15.12 -0.18 5.77
N GLU A 156 -14.73 0.38 6.91
CA GLU A 156 -15.67 0.79 7.97
C GLU A 156 -16.73 1.76 7.43
N GLY A 157 -16.32 2.75 6.63
CA GLY A 157 -17.23 3.75 6.06
C GLY A 157 -18.09 3.23 4.91
N LEU A 158 -17.56 2.32 4.09
CA LEU A 158 -18.30 1.69 2.99
C LEU A 158 -19.22 0.57 3.45
N ASN A 159 -18.93 -0.03 4.62
CA ASN A 159 -19.59 -1.20 5.17
C ASN A 159 -19.33 -2.50 4.38
N ALA A 160 -18.79 -3.53 5.05
CA ALA A 160 -18.46 -4.80 4.43
C ALA A 160 -19.69 -5.54 3.86
N SER A 161 -20.79 -5.58 4.62
CA SER A 161 -22.06 -6.21 4.23
C SER A 161 -22.61 -5.61 2.93
N TYR A 162 -22.61 -4.29 2.82
CA TYR A 162 -23.01 -3.59 1.60
C TYR A 162 -22.15 -4.03 0.41
N LEU A 163 -20.83 -4.04 0.57
CA LEU A 163 -19.92 -4.43 -0.51
C LEU A 163 -20.11 -5.89 -0.93
N THR A 164 -20.28 -6.82 0.01
CA THR A 164 -20.49 -8.24 -0.28
C THR A 164 -21.86 -8.50 -0.93
N GLU A 165 -22.94 -7.81 -0.51
CA GLU A 165 -24.26 -7.84 -1.15
C GLU A 165 -24.20 -7.34 -2.61
N ARG A 166 -23.31 -6.40 -2.91
CA ARG A 166 -23.02 -5.92 -4.27
C ARG A 166 -22.11 -6.87 -5.06
N GLY A 167 -21.66 -7.96 -4.45
CA GLY A 167 -20.76 -8.93 -5.04
C GLY A 167 -19.31 -8.44 -5.15
N ILE A 168 -18.91 -7.44 -4.38
CA ILE A 168 -17.50 -7.04 -4.21
C ILE A 168 -16.84 -8.01 -3.22
N HIS A 169 -15.72 -8.60 -3.63
CA HIS A 169 -14.98 -9.56 -2.80
C HIS A 169 -13.62 -9.04 -2.35
N THR A 170 -13.07 -8.00 -3.00
CA THR A 170 -11.74 -7.47 -2.68
C THR A 170 -11.71 -5.97 -2.78
N MET A 171 -11.02 -5.32 -1.84
CA MET A 171 -10.72 -3.90 -1.87
C MET A 171 -9.21 -3.68 -1.90
N GLU A 172 -8.80 -2.69 -2.69
CA GLU A 172 -7.44 -2.14 -2.70
C GLU A 172 -7.46 -0.67 -2.35
N VAL A 173 -6.50 -0.27 -1.52
CA VAL A 173 -6.20 1.12 -1.24
C VAL A 173 -4.81 1.44 -1.74
N ILE A 174 -4.72 2.48 -2.55
CA ILE A 174 -3.48 3.02 -3.11
C ILE A 174 -3.14 4.29 -2.34
N VAL A 175 -1.90 4.42 -1.88
CA VAL A 175 -1.39 5.60 -1.19
C VAL A 175 -0.12 6.06 -1.90
N ALA A 176 -0.13 7.29 -2.43
CA ALA A 176 1.02 7.90 -3.05
C ALA A 176 1.53 9.07 -2.23
N GLU A 177 2.80 9.03 -1.82
CA GLU A 177 3.48 10.13 -1.11
C GLU A 177 4.12 11.15 -2.07
N ALA A 178 4.46 10.70 -3.28
CA ALA A 178 5.05 11.52 -4.34
C ALA A 178 4.63 11.01 -5.72
N VAL A 179 4.83 11.83 -6.75
CA VAL A 179 4.52 11.44 -8.14
C VAL A 179 5.39 10.24 -8.53
N GLY A 180 4.75 9.14 -8.92
CA GLY A 180 5.42 7.91 -9.32
C GLY A 180 5.87 7.01 -8.18
N GLN A 181 5.50 7.32 -6.93
CA GLN A 181 5.82 6.52 -5.74
C GLN A 181 4.52 6.22 -4.98
N GLU A 182 4.09 4.96 -5.04
CA GLU A 182 2.84 4.50 -4.45
C GLU A 182 2.98 3.13 -3.79
N ALA A 183 2.28 2.98 -2.66
CA ALA A 183 2.02 1.71 -2.01
C ALA A 183 0.59 1.26 -2.30
N VAL A 184 0.39 -0.04 -2.48
CA VAL A 184 -0.93 -0.63 -2.70
C VAL A 184 -1.15 -1.74 -1.67
N PHE A 185 -2.19 -1.59 -0.87
CA PHE A 185 -2.65 -2.64 0.04
C PHE A 185 -3.94 -3.26 -0.49
N ARG A 186 -3.96 -4.59 -0.61
CA ARG A 186 -5.07 -5.39 -1.13
C ARG A 186 -5.43 -6.47 -0.12
N LEU A 187 -6.72 -6.57 0.21
CA LEU A 187 -7.23 -7.65 1.05
C LEU A 187 -8.67 -8.01 0.64
N GLU A 188 -9.03 -9.28 0.86
CA GLU A 188 -10.42 -9.74 0.71
C GLU A 188 -11.31 -9.04 1.74
N ILE A 189 -12.54 -8.76 1.33
CA ILE A 189 -13.55 -8.18 2.23
C ILE A 189 -14.09 -9.32 3.10
N PRO A 190 -14.06 -9.19 4.44
CA PRO A 190 -14.63 -10.20 5.33
C PRO A 190 -16.12 -10.41 5.05
N ASN A 191 -16.57 -11.67 5.06
CA ASN A 191 -17.99 -11.98 4.95
C ASN A 191 -18.66 -11.81 6.32
N ASP A 192 -19.92 -11.38 6.35
CA ASP A 192 -20.68 -11.23 7.61
C ASP A 192 -20.84 -12.54 8.38
N GLY A 193 -20.64 -13.69 7.73
CA GLY A 193 -20.66 -15.02 8.36
C GLY A 193 -19.41 -15.35 9.19
N ASP A 194 -18.32 -14.59 9.06
CA ASP A 194 -17.10 -14.76 9.84
C ASP A 194 -17.23 -14.01 11.18
N ASN A 195 -18.22 -14.38 12.01
CA ASN A 195 -18.48 -13.93 13.40
C ASN A 195 -17.62 -12.74 13.89
N PHE A 196 -17.81 -11.58 13.26
CA PHE A 196 -17.10 -10.36 13.61
C PHE A 196 -17.88 -9.52 14.65
N TYR A 197 -19.11 -9.94 14.93
CA TYR A 197 -19.98 -9.35 15.92
C TYR A 197 -19.76 -10.07 17.25
N ASP A 198 -19.08 -9.41 18.18
CA ASP A 198 -19.27 -9.75 19.59
C ASP A 198 -20.53 -9.03 20.07
N THR A 199 -21.64 -9.75 20.18
CA THR A 199 -22.91 -9.22 20.74
C THR A 199 -22.80 -8.79 22.21
N THR A 200 -21.67 -9.04 22.87
CA THR A 200 -21.42 -8.65 24.27
C THR A 200 -20.65 -7.34 24.42
N VAL A 201 -20.13 -6.77 23.33
CA VAL A 201 -19.40 -5.50 23.32
C VAL A 201 -20.23 -4.44 22.60
N VAL A 202 -20.49 -3.32 23.27
CA VAL A 202 -21.29 -2.19 22.74
C VAL A 202 -20.57 -1.48 21.57
N GLU A 203 -19.29 -1.79 21.33
CA GLU A 203 -18.47 -1.22 20.26
C GLU A 203 -18.25 -2.21 19.12
N ARG A 204 -18.55 -1.80 17.88
CA ARG A 204 -18.20 -2.55 16.67
C ARG A 204 -16.68 -2.62 16.57
N ARG A 205 -16.11 -3.82 16.57
CA ARG A 205 -14.71 -4.01 16.20
C ARG A 205 -14.52 -3.56 14.73
N PRO A 206 -13.39 -2.97 14.34
CA PRO A 206 -13.10 -2.67 12.94
C PRO A 206 -12.77 -3.94 12.16
N PRO A 207 -13.21 -4.14 10.90
CA PRO A 207 -13.05 -5.39 10.15
C PRO A 207 -11.60 -5.88 10.01
N LEU A 208 -10.64 -4.97 10.15
CA LEU A 208 -9.22 -5.26 10.23
C LEU A 208 -8.64 -4.62 11.49
N ASP A 209 -8.04 -5.44 12.35
CA ASP A 209 -7.23 -4.94 13.46
C ASP A 209 -5.89 -4.42 12.90
N VAL A 210 -5.85 -3.13 12.56
CA VAL A 210 -4.66 -2.48 11.97
C VAL A 210 -3.43 -2.75 12.84
N SER A 211 -3.56 -2.58 14.16
CA SER A 211 -2.45 -2.75 15.11
C SER A 211 -1.85 -4.15 15.07
N GLN A 212 -2.70 -5.17 15.00
CA GLN A 212 -2.23 -6.55 14.85
C GLN A 212 -1.63 -6.78 13.47
N PHE A 213 -2.32 -6.34 12.41
CA PHE A 213 -1.91 -6.62 11.04
C PHE A 213 -0.54 -6.04 10.73
N VAL A 214 -0.27 -4.78 11.08
CA VAL A 214 1.05 -4.16 10.83
C VAL A 214 2.19 -4.84 11.58
N ARG A 215 1.90 -5.56 12.68
CA ARG A 215 2.91 -6.29 13.47
C ARG A 215 3.11 -7.75 13.05
N THR A 216 2.05 -8.42 12.57
CA THR A 216 2.07 -9.88 12.35
C THR A 216 1.72 -10.31 10.93
N ALA A 217 1.27 -9.36 10.09
CA ALA A 217 0.68 -9.62 8.78
C ALA A 217 -0.54 -10.57 8.80
N GLN A 218 -1.18 -10.77 9.95
CA GLN A 218 -2.37 -11.62 10.10
C GLN A 218 -3.65 -10.78 10.24
N PRO A 219 -4.69 -11.02 9.42
CA PRO A 219 -5.96 -10.33 9.50
C PRO A 219 -6.79 -10.88 10.67
N CYS A 220 -6.77 -10.15 11.80
CA CYS A 220 -7.41 -10.49 13.08
C CYS A 220 -6.96 -11.82 13.74
N PRO A 221 -7.06 -11.95 15.08
CA PRO A 221 -6.84 -13.23 15.71
C PRO A 221 -8.09 -14.08 15.45
N SER A 222 -7.92 -15.28 14.89
CA SER A 222 -8.96 -16.29 14.97
C SER A 222 -9.35 -16.43 16.44
N VAL A 223 -10.65 -16.28 16.76
CA VAL A 223 -11.16 -16.61 18.09
C VAL A 223 -10.57 -17.96 18.47
N PRO A 224 -9.87 -18.11 19.60
CA PRO A 224 -9.31 -19.40 19.97
C PRO A 224 -10.47 -20.39 20.00
N GLY A 225 -10.43 -21.34 19.06
CA GLY A 225 -11.30 -22.49 19.08
C GLY A 225 -11.18 -23.13 20.45
N ASN A 226 -12.30 -23.55 21.01
CA ASN A 226 -12.36 -24.25 22.27
C ASN A 226 -11.72 -25.64 22.10
N ASP A 227 -10.40 -25.67 21.94
CA ASP A 227 -9.60 -26.89 21.84
C ASP A 227 -9.19 -27.28 23.25
N THR A 228 -10.13 -27.88 23.98
CA THR A 228 -9.83 -28.68 25.16
C THR A 228 -9.17 -29.98 24.71
N THR A 229 -7.89 -29.90 24.35
CA THR A 229 -7.01 -31.06 24.42
C THR A 229 -5.98 -30.83 25.52
N ASN A 230 -6.27 -31.47 26.66
CA ASN A 230 -5.31 -31.77 27.70
C ASN A 230 -4.06 -32.40 27.08
N GLU A 231 -2.88 -31.79 27.23
CA GLU A 231 -1.69 -32.54 27.60
C GLU A 231 -0.77 -31.72 28.51
N SER A 232 -0.27 -32.43 29.51
CA SER A 232 0.36 -32.01 30.73
C SER A 232 1.89 -31.91 30.60
N SER A 233 2.51 -30.94 31.29
CA SER A 233 3.81 -30.99 32.03
C SER A 233 4.95 -31.91 31.51
N LEU A 234 6.23 -31.54 31.35
CA LEU A 234 7.17 -30.60 32.00
C LEU A 234 8.55 -30.76 31.25
N PRO A 235 9.69 -30.13 31.66
CA PRO A 235 10.65 -29.51 30.75
C PRO A 235 11.97 -30.29 30.53
N GLY A 236 12.76 -29.88 29.54
CA GLY A 236 14.13 -30.34 29.35
C GLY A 236 14.95 -29.43 28.43
N ASN A 237 15.91 -28.71 29.01
CA ASN A 237 17.05 -28.09 28.34
C ASN A 237 17.76 -29.08 27.40
N ILE A 238 18.32 -28.60 26.29
CA ILE A 238 19.71 -28.83 25.86
C ILE A 238 20.03 -27.86 24.73
N ALA A 239 21.06 -27.05 24.96
CA ALA A 239 21.73 -26.25 23.96
C ALA A 239 22.41 -27.15 22.91
N ASN A 240 22.46 -26.74 21.64
CA ASN A 240 23.68 -27.00 20.89
C ASN A 240 23.95 -25.98 19.77
N LYS A 241 25.24 -25.65 19.72
CA LYS A 241 25.90 -24.71 18.83
C LYS A 241 26.00 -25.23 17.40
N SER A 242 26.35 -24.29 16.51
CA SER A 242 27.22 -24.42 15.34
C SER A 242 26.75 -25.26 14.15
N ASN A 243 26.64 -24.60 12.99
CA ASN A 243 27.61 -24.86 11.94
C ASN A 243 27.73 -23.69 10.95
N GLN A 244 28.97 -23.21 10.84
CA GLN A 244 29.49 -22.38 9.76
C GLN A 244 30.10 -23.31 8.69
N GLN A 245 30.18 -22.76 7.48
CA GLN A 245 31.17 -22.99 6.41
C GLN A 245 30.90 -23.97 5.24
N GLN A 246 30.89 -23.31 4.07
CA GLN A 246 31.72 -23.55 2.87
C GLN A 246 31.26 -24.55 1.79
N ARG A 247 31.03 -24.02 0.57
CA ARG A 247 31.97 -24.01 -0.59
C ARG A 247 31.33 -23.33 -1.82
N GLN A 248 31.97 -22.28 -2.35
CA GLN A 248 32.69 -22.18 -3.66
C GLN A 248 31.74 -22.08 -4.87
N GLU A 249 31.61 -20.93 -5.54
CA GLU A 249 32.52 -20.32 -6.55
C GLU A 249 32.79 -21.22 -7.77
N GLU A 250 32.20 -20.86 -8.91
CA GLU A 250 32.76 -21.11 -10.25
C GLU A 250 32.35 -19.97 -11.20
N GLN A 251 33.35 -19.31 -11.77
CA GLN A 251 33.30 -18.25 -12.78
C GLN A 251 33.56 -18.83 -14.18
N GLU A 252 32.86 -18.23 -15.17
CA GLU A 252 33.25 -17.90 -16.55
C GLU A 252 33.99 -18.92 -17.44
N GLN A 253 33.46 -19.12 -18.66
CA GLN A 253 34.09 -18.62 -19.90
C GLN A 253 33.29 -18.95 -21.18
N ASP A 254 33.11 -17.92 -22.02
CA ASP A 254 32.85 -17.99 -23.47
C ASP A 254 34.07 -18.55 -24.23
N PRO A 255 33.89 -19.04 -25.48
CA PRO A 255 34.42 -18.23 -26.59
C PRO A 255 33.58 -18.23 -27.88
N SER A 256 33.89 -17.22 -28.69
CA SER A 256 33.32 -16.82 -29.98
C SER A 256 33.75 -17.65 -31.22
N SER A 257 32.88 -17.62 -32.25
CA SER A 257 33.15 -17.24 -33.67
C SER A 257 32.97 -18.27 -34.82
N SER A 258 32.38 -17.75 -35.92
CA SER A 258 32.37 -18.20 -37.35
C SER A 258 31.53 -19.43 -37.73
N GLY A 259 30.82 -19.55 -38.86
CA GLY A 259 30.56 -18.70 -40.03
C GLY A 259 29.72 -19.47 -41.10
N SER A 260 28.96 -18.72 -41.91
CA SER A 260 28.50 -18.94 -43.31
C SER A 260 27.51 -20.06 -43.76
N THR A 261 26.38 -19.57 -44.32
CA THR A 261 25.70 -19.89 -45.62
C THR A 261 24.98 -21.23 -45.87
N SER A 262 23.68 -21.18 -46.20
CA SER A 262 23.16 -21.27 -47.59
C SER A 262 21.62 -21.19 -47.64
N ALA A 263 21.11 -20.77 -48.81
CA ALA A 263 19.72 -20.41 -49.09
C ALA A 263 18.90 -21.56 -49.71
N ALA A 264 17.58 -21.53 -49.53
CA ALA A 264 16.62 -21.95 -50.56
C ALA A 264 15.20 -21.43 -50.25
N ALA A 265 14.62 -20.74 -51.23
CA ALA A 265 13.25 -20.25 -51.24
C ALA A 265 12.30 -21.30 -51.84
N ALA A 266 11.08 -21.42 -51.31
CA ALA A 266 9.90 -21.72 -52.13
C ALA A 266 8.61 -21.32 -51.40
N ASN A 267 7.74 -20.70 -52.19
CA ASN A 267 6.53 -19.98 -51.85
C ASN A 267 5.32 -20.91 -52.05
N GLN A 268 4.38 -20.99 -51.10
CA GLN A 268 2.99 -21.36 -51.41
C GLN A 268 2.03 -20.85 -50.33
N LYS A 269 1.07 -20.03 -50.79
CA LYS A 269 -0.04 -19.45 -50.04
C LYS A 269 -1.08 -20.52 -49.67
N SER A 270 -1.51 -20.53 -48.41
CA SER A 270 -2.93 -20.76 -48.08
C SER A 270 -3.29 -20.21 -46.70
N SER A 271 -4.13 -19.17 -46.71
CA SER A 271 -5.32 -19.00 -45.86
C SER A 271 -5.25 -19.35 -44.35
N CYS A 272 -5.51 -18.30 -43.55
CA CYS A 272 -6.37 -18.26 -42.35
C CYS A 272 -5.67 -17.81 -41.04
N CYS A 273 -6.12 -16.64 -40.56
CA CYS A 273 -6.14 -16.10 -39.19
C CYS A 273 -4.91 -16.34 -38.28
N CYS A 274 -4.02 -15.34 -38.20
CA CYS A 274 -2.91 -15.32 -37.26
C CYS A 274 -3.34 -14.83 -35.86
N ASP A 275 -3.28 -15.75 -34.90
CA ASP A 275 -2.83 -15.47 -33.53
C ASP A 275 -1.36 -15.02 -33.58
N SER A 276 -1.07 -13.74 -33.33
CA SER A 276 0.12 -13.25 -32.62
C SER A 276 0.21 -11.72 -32.66
N CYS A 277 -0.43 -11.04 -31.70
CA CYS A 277 -0.15 -9.63 -31.41
C CYS A 277 -0.19 -9.39 -29.90
N TYR A 278 0.65 -10.11 -29.14
CA TYR A 278 1.06 -9.68 -27.81
C TYR A 278 2.56 -9.42 -27.87
N ASP A 279 2.93 -8.19 -28.23
CA ASP A 279 4.29 -7.72 -27.97
C ASP A 279 4.45 -7.61 -26.44
N SER A 280 5.46 -8.27 -25.89
CA SER A 280 5.80 -8.15 -24.47
C SER A 280 6.05 -6.67 -24.13
N PHE A 281 5.59 -6.24 -22.94
CA PHE A 281 5.73 -4.88 -22.42
C PHE A 281 7.17 -4.34 -22.55
N SER A 282 8.17 -5.21 -22.41
CA SER A 282 9.59 -4.88 -22.59
C SER A 282 9.93 -4.38 -24.00
N VAL A 283 9.28 -4.91 -25.04
CA VAL A 283 9.48 -4.51 -26.44
C VAL A 283 8.86 -3.13 -26.71
N GLN A 284 7.70 -2.86 -26.12
CA GLN A 284 7.06 -1.54 -26.20
C GLN A 284 7.89 -0.47 -25.49
N LEU A 285 8.43 -0.78 -24.31
CA LEU A 285 9.35 0.11 -23.57
C LEU A 285 10.61 0.43 -24.37
N HIS A 286 11.22 -0.56 -25.02
CA HIS A 286 12.41 -0.34 -25.84
C HIS A 286 12.14 0.58 -27.04
N ARG A 287 10.96 0.46 -27.67
CA ARG A 287 10.57 1.32 -28.80
C ARG A 287 10.30 2.76 -28.35
N ILE A 288 9.70 2.96 -27.17
CA ILE A 288 9.49 4.29 -26.59
C ILE A 288 10.82 4.93 -26.21
N ALA A 289 11.73 4.19 -25.57
CA ALA A 289 13.06 4.68 -25.23
C ALA A 289 13.88 5.10 -26.46
N ALA A 290 13.84 4.28 -27.53
CA ALA A 290 14.48 4.61 -28.80
C ALA A 290 13.87 5.87 -29.46
N ALA A 291 12.54 5.98 -29.47
CA ALA A 291 11.85 7.16 -30.02
C ALA A 291 12.15 8.46 -29.24
N LEU A 292 12.33 8.37 -27.92
CA LEU A 292 12.73 9.50 -27.08
C LEU A 292 14.19 9.92 -27.31
N GLN A 293 15.10 8.96 -27.49
CA GLN A 293 16.49 9.25 -27.87
C GLN A 293 16.57 9.88 -29.26
N GLU A 294 15.83 9.37 -30.25
CA GLU A 294 15.79 9.98 -31.58
C GLU A 294 15.21 11.40 -31.58
N ARG A 295 14.20 11.66 -30.72
CA ARG A 295 13.66 13.01 -30.54
C ARG A 295 14.69 13.95 -29.91
N SER A 296 15.37 13.54 -28.83
CA SER A 296 16.34 14.42 -28.16
C SER A 296 17.53 14.76 -29.06
N VAL A 297 17.99 13.80 -29.88
CA VAL A 297 19.08 14.04 -30.85
C VAL A 297 18.64 14.98 -31.97
N LYS A 298 17.40 14.86 -32.47
CA LYS A 298 16.86 15.78 -33.49
C LYS A 298 16.58 17.19 -32.96
N GLU A 299 16.32 17.33 -31.66
CA GLU A 299 16.07 18.61 -31.00
C GLU A 299 17.38 19.34 -30.66
N LEU A 300 18.42 18.59 -30.27
CA LEU A 300 19.78 19.12 -30.08
C LEU A 300 20.47 19.50 -31.40
N ALA A 301 20.16 18.83 -32.50
CA ALA A 301 20.70 19.14 -33.83
C ALA A 301 20.20 20.47 -34.43
N LYS A 302 19.28 21.19 -33.76
CA LYS A 302 18.71 22.46 -34.22
C LYS A 302 19.22 23.70 -33.48
N ILE A 303 20.05 23.54 -32.46
CA ILE A 303 20.63 24.68 -31.75
C ILE A 303 21.91 25.09 -32.46
N THR A 304 21.92 26.26 -33.08
CA THR A 304 23.11 26.82 -33.71
C THR A 304 23.99 27.53 -32.67
N ALA A 305 25.27 27.75 -32.98
CA ALA A 305 26.17 28.51 -32.11
C ALA A 305 25.65 29.95 -31.84
N ASP A 306 24.90 30.53 -32.78
CA ASP A 306 24.28 31.85 -32.66
C ASP A 306 23.10 31.87 -31.67
N ASP A 307 22.40 30.74 -31.50
CA ASP A 307 21.30 30.61 -30.53
C ASP A 307 21.84 30.57 -29.09
N LEU A 308 22.99 29.91 -28.89
CA LEU A 308 23.68 29.89 -27.60
C LEU A 308 24.22 31.27 -27.19
N GLN A 309 24.70 32.07 -28.15
CA GLN A 309 25.13 33.45 -27.87
C GLN A 309 23.97 34.37 -27.48
N ARG A 310 22.77 34.18 -28.07
CA ARG A 310 21.58 34.97 -27.71
C ARG A 310 21.05 34.64 -26.32
N MET A 311 21.11 33.38 -25.89
CA MET A 311 20.69 33.01 -24.53
C MET A 311 21.62 33.56 -23.44
N GLY A 312 22.90 33.81 -23.75
CA GLY A 312 23.85 34.42 -22.83
C GLY A 312 23.65 35.92 -22.56
N GLN A 313 22.91 36.62 -23.43
CA GLN A 313 22.72 38.08 -23.34
C GLN A 313 21.43 38.51 -22.62
N MET A 314 20.54 37.58 -22.26
CA MET A 314 19.29 37.87 -21.51
C MET A 314 19.46 37.85 -19.99
N LYS A 315 20.69 37.82 -19.47
CA LYS A 315 20.98 38.05 -18.04
C LYS A 315 21.76 39.36 -17.86
N LYS A 316 21.10 40.47 -18.12
CA LYS A 316 21.39 41.79 -17.52
C LYS A 316 20.10 42.58 -17.39
#